data_AF-A0AAW5T3V7-F1
#
_entry.id   AF-A0AAW5T3V7-F1
#
_cell.length_a   1.000
_cell.length_b   1.000
_cell.length_c   1.000
_cell.angle_alpha   90.00
_cell.angle_beta   90.00
_cell.angle_gamma   90.00
#
_symmetry.space_group_name_H-M   'P 1'
#
loop_
_entity.id
_entity.type
_entity.pdbx_description
1 polymer ?
#
loop_
_entity_poly.entity_id
_entity_poly.type
_entity_poly.pdbx_seq_one_letter_code
_entity_poly.pdbx_strand_id
1 'polypeptide(L)'
;MPADTLRADMAAIRALGDALNAHAADLDAVATALRSIPAPVLGPIGERFAAAFAQAVSAHSDAVAALGIRTGAGAVNAHSAAADYDSAGRRAAQLLPRV
;
A
#
# COMPACT_ATOMS: atom_id res chain seq x y z
N MET A 1 13.82 -30.57 19.07
CA MET A 1 13.10 -29.35 18.65
C MET A 1 11.93 -29.80 17.80
N PRO A 2 10.70 -29.93 18.35
CA PRO A 2 9.57 -30.32 17.51
C PRO A 2 9.31 -29.17 16.54
N ALA A 3 9.00 -29.52 15.29
CA ALA A 3 8.68 -28.57 14.25
C ALA A 3 7.39 -27.83 14.62
N ASP A 4 7.52 -26.66 15.24
CA ASP A 4 6.50 -25.62 15.17
C ASP A 4 6.33 -25.31 13.69
N THR A 5 5.37 -26.01 13.10
CA THR A 5 5.05 -25.87 11.70
C THR A 5 4.53 -24.46 11.58
N LEU A 6 5.30 -23.61 10.90
CA LEU A 6 5.03 -22.20 10.64
C LEU A 6 3.71 -22.11 9.86
N ARG A 7 2.59 -22.22 10.56
CA ARG A 7 1.26 -22.13 9.98
C ARG A 7 1.04 -20.65 9.75
N ALA A 8 1.15 -20.24 8.49
CA ALA A 8 0.82 -18.89 8.10
C ALA A 8 -0.57 -18.57 8.63
N ASP A 9 -0.68 -17.54 9.48
CA ASP A 9 -1.96 -17.02 9.89
C ASP A 9 -2.58 -16.30 8.68
N MET A 10 -3.34 -17.07 7.89
CA MET A 10 -3.97 -16.57 6.68
C MET A 10 -5.01 -15.49 6.99
N ALA A 11 -5.58 -15.46 8.20
CA ALA A 11 -6.47 -14.38 8.61
C ALA A 11 -5.67 -13.08 8.80
N ALA A 12 -4.51 -13.16 9.45
CA ALA A 12 -3.60 -12.02 9.60
C ALA A 12 -3.05 -11.53 8.25
N ILE A 13 -2.69 -12.42 7.33
CA ILE A 13 -2.19 -12.02 5.99
C ILE A 13 -3.29 -11.33 5.17
N ARG A 14 -4.54 -11.82 5.23
CA ARG A 14 -5.68 -11.15 4.56
C ARG A 14 -5.95 -9.78 5.18
N ALA A 15 -5.99 -9.70 6.52
CA ALA A 15 -6.19 -8.44 7.22
C ALA A 15 -5.09 -7.42 6.90
N LEU A 16 -3.83 -7.86 6.75
CA LEU A 16 -2.73 -7.02 6.27
C LEU A 16 -2.98 -6.53 4.84
N GLY A 17 -3.44 -7.41 3.95
CA GLY A 17 -3.81 -7.05 2.58
C GLY A 17 -4.90 -5.98 2.54
N ASP A 18 -5.96 -6.15 3.32
CA ASP A 18 -7.06 -5.18 3.46
C ASP A 18 -6.57 -3.83 3.99
N ALA A 19 -5.74 -3.85 5.03
CA ALA A 19 -5.17 -2.63 5.63
C ALA A 19 -4.25 -1.89 4.64
N LEU A 20 -3.41 -2.60 3.90
CA LEU A 20 -2.55 -2.01 2.87
C LEU A 20 -3.38 -1.41 1.73
N ASN A 21 -4.49 -2.06 1.34
CA ASN A 21 -5.37 -1.53 0.31
C ASN A 21 -6.07 -0.23 0.78
N ALA A 22 -6.55 -0.20 2.03
CA ALA A 22 -7.11 1.02 2.63
C ALA A 22 -6.07 2.14 2.68
N HIS A 23 -4.86 1.85 3.15
CA HIS A 23 -3.78 2.85 3.18
C HIS A 23 -3.34 3.32 1.80
N ALA A 24 -3.40 2.48 0.77
CA ALA A 24 -3.14 2.91 -0.60
C ALA A 24 -4.19 3.93 -1.08
N ALA A 25 -5.46 3.72 -0.75
CA ALA A 25 -6.54 4.67 -1.06
C ALA A 25 -6.39 5.98 -0.26
N ASP A 26 -6.01 5.90 1.02
CA ASP A 26 -5.74 7.09 1.84
C ASP A 26 -4.58 7.91 1.25
N LEU A 27 -3.51 7.25 0.80
CA LEU A 27 -2.37 7.92 0.18
C LEU A 27 -2.75 8.59 -1.14
N ASP A 28 -3.61 7.97 -1.96
CA ASP A 28 -4.11 8.59 -3.18
C ASP A 28 -4.97 9.84 -2.89
N ALA A 29 -5.81 9.78 -1.85
CA ALA A 29 -6.58 10.92 -1.38
C ALA A 29 -5.66 12.06 -0.89
N VAL A 30 -4.59 11.75 -0.16
CA VAL A 30 -3.60 12.74 0.28
C VAL A 30 -2.85 13.35 -0.92
N ALA A 31 -2.43 12.55 -1.89
CA ALA A 31 -1.77 13.05 -3.10
C ALA A 31 -2.70 14.01 -3.88
N THR A 32 -3.98 13.66 -3.98
CA THR A 32 -5.01 14.51 -4.59
C THR A 32 -5.20 15.81 -3.82
N ALA A 33 -5.28 15.74 -2.48
CA ALA A 33 -5.38 16.92 -1.63
C ALA A 33 -4.16 17.84 -1.79
N LEU A 34 -2.94 17.31 -1.83
CA LEU A 34 -1.73 18.10 -2.07
C LEU A 34 -1.78 18.82 -3.42
N ARG A 35 -2.20 18.14 -4.50
CA ARG A 35 -2.34 18.74 -5.84
C ARG A 35 -3.38 19.85 -5.90
N SER A 36 -4.36 19.83 -5.00
CA SER A 36 -5.40 20.87 -4.93
C SER A 36 -4.93 22.18 -4.27
N ILE A 37 -3.75 22.18 -3.63
CA ILE A 37 -3.23 23.37 -2.93
C ILE A 37 -2.88 24.45 -3.95
N PRO A 38 -3.53 25.63 -3.92
CA PRO A 38 -3.23 26.70 -4.84
C PRO A 38 -1.85 27.29 -4.53
N ALA A 39 -1.15 27.73 -5.59
CA ALA A 39 0.09 28.48 -5.41
C ALA A 39 -0.19 29.84 -4.72
N PRO A 40 0.68 30.28 -3.80
CA PRO A 40 0.50 31.54 -3.10
C PRO A 40 0.73 32.72 -4.05
N VAL A 41 -0.14 33.73 -3.99
CA VAL A 41 -0.02 34.97 -4.77
C VAL A 41 0.72 36.01 -3.92
N LEU A 42 2.02 36.16 -4.17
CA LEU A 42 2.91 37.02 -3.37
C LEU A 42 3.44 38.25 -4.14
N GLY A 43 2.90 38.51 -5.32
CA GLY A 43 3.39 39.56 -6.22
C GLY A 43 4.81 39.28 -6.74
N PRO A 44 5.44 40.26 -7.42
CA PRO A 44 6.69 40.07 -8.16
C PRO A 44 7.87 39.63 -7.27
N ILE A 45 7.93 40.12 -6.03
CA ILE A 45 9.02 39.78 -5.10
C ILE A 45 8.94 38.30 -4.70
N GLY A 46 7.74 37.76 -4.55
CA GLY A 46 7.52 36.38 -4.12
C GLY A 46 7.39 35.37 -5.26
N GLU A 47 7.60 35.76 -6.52
CA GLU A 47 7.43 34.88 -7.68
C GLU A 47 8.33 33.63 -7.60
N ARG A 48 9.60 33.82 -7.22
CA ARG A 48 10.54 32.70 -7.05
C ARG A 48 10.11 31.74 -5.96
N PHE A 49 9.54 32.27 -4.87
CA PHE A 49 9.00 31.44 -3.80
C PHE A 49 7.76 30.67 -4.27
N ALA A 50 6.82 31.34 -4.95
CA ALA A 50 5.63 30.70 -5.49
C ALA A 50 5.97 29.58 -6.48
N ALA A 51 6.98 29.78 -7.33
CA ALA A 51 7.50 28.75 -8.23
C ALA A 51 8.12 27.57 -7.47
N ALA A 52 8.98 27.84 -6.48
CA ALA A 52 9.58 26.81 -5.64
C ALA A 52 8.53 26.02 -4.83
N PHE A 53 7.50 26.71 -4.34
CA PHE A 53 6.36 26.12 -3.65
C PHE A 53 5.58 25.18 -4.57
N ALA A 54 5.23 25.62 -5.79
CA ALA A 54 4.52 24.79 -6.75
C ALA A 54 5.31 23.53 -7.12
N GLN A 55 6.63 23.66 -7.33
CA GLN A 55 7.50 22.50 -7.58
C GLN A 55 7.53 21.54 -6.38
N ALA A 56 7.64 22.07 -5.16
CA ALA A 56 7.65 21.25 -3.95
C ALA A 56 6.33 20.50 -3.76
N VAL A 57 5.19 21.16 -3.95
CA VAL A 57 3.85 20.54 -3.88
C VAL A 57 3.72 19.44 -4.93
N SER A 58 4.12 19.70 -6.18
CA SER A 58 4.09 18.69 -7.25
C SER A 58 4.94 17.47 -6.87
N ALA A 59 6.21 17.69 -6.52
CA ALA A 59 7.14 16.61 -6.18
C ALA A 59 6.66 15.78 -4.98
N HIS A 60 6.09 16.43 -3.95
CA HIS A 60 5.58 15.73 -2.79
C HIS A 60 4.32 14.94 -3.12
N SER A 61 3.40 15.50 -3.91
CA SER A 61 2.20 14.79 -4.36
C SER A 61 2.55 13.54 -5.18
N ASP A 62 3.56 13.61 -6.04
CA ASP A 62 4.01 12.47 -6.85
C ASP A 62 4.70 11.41 -6.00
N ALA A 63 5.48 11.83 -5.01
CA ALA A 63 6.10 10.91 -4.05
C ALA A 63 5.05 10.14 -3.22
N VAL A 64 4.00 10.83 -2.77
CA VAL A 64 2.88 10.20 -2.04
C VAL A 64 2.11 9.24 -2.96
N ALA A 65 1.81 9.63 -4.20
CA ALA A 65 1.15 8.75 -5.16
C ALA A 65 1.99 7.49 -5.43
N ALA A 66 3.31 7.63 -5.61
CA ALA A 66 4.22 6.50 -5.79
C ALA A 66 4.28 5.59 -4.55
N LEU A 67 4.16 6.16 -3.34
CA LEU A 67 4.01 5.36 -2.13
C LEU A 67 2.69 4.59 -2.14
N GLY A 68 1.57 5.23 -2.49
CA GLY A 68 0.26 4.57 -2.62
C GLY A 68 0.28 3.37 -3.56
N ILE A 69 0.91 3.51 -4.74
CA ILE A 69 1.09 2.41 -5.71
C ILE A 69 1.87 1.24 -5.09
N ARG A 70 2.98 1.51 -4.38
CA ARG A 70 3.78 0.46 -3.74
C ARG A 70 3.03 -0.23 -2.61
N THR A 71 2.28 0.53 -1.81
CA THR A 71 1.41 -0.02 -0.76
C THR A 71 0.32 -0.92 -1.35
N GLY A 72 -0.31 -0.48 -2.45
CA GLY A 72 -1.30 -1.29 -3.19
C GLY A 72 -0.70 -2.58 -3.78
N ALA A 73 0.52 -2.52 -4.30
CA ALA A 73 1.25 -3.73 -4.72
C ALA A 73 1.50 -4.68 -3.54
N GLY A 74 1.82 -4.14 -2.36
CA GLY A 74 1.92 -4.91 -1.11
C GLY A 74 0.60 -5.61 -0.75
N ALA A 75 -0.54 -4.92 -0.91
CA ALA A 75 -1.86 -5.51 -0.70
C ALA A 75 -2.11 -6.69 -1.64
N VAL A 76 -1.83 -6.55 -2.94
CA VAL A 76 -1.97 -7.62 -3.93
C VAL A 76 -1.10 -8.83 -3.59
N ASN A 77 0.14 -8.59 -3.16
CA ASN A 77 1.07 -9.64 -2.77
C ASN A 77 0.57 -10.40 -1.52
N ALA A 78 0.05 -9.69 -0.51
CA ALA A 78 -0.52 -10.32 0.67
C ALA A 78 -1.73 -11.22 0.33
N HIS A 79 -2.65 -10.72 -0.49
CA HIS A 79 -3.80 -11.52 -0.93
C HIS A 79 -3.39 -12.76 -1.74
N SER A 80 -2.44 -12.59 -2.66
CA SER A 80 -1.90 -13.70 -3.46
C SER A 80 -1.25 -14.76 -2.56
N ALA A 81 -0.42 -14.33 -1.60
CA ALA A 81 0.21 -15.24 -0.65
C ALA A 81 -0.82 -16.01 0.20
N ALA A 82 -1.88 -15.34 0.68
CA ALA A 82 -2.95 -16.01 1.42
C ALA A 82 -3.70 -17.05 0.56
N ALA A 83 -3.89 -16.80 -0.73
CA ALA A 83 -4.50 -17.75 -1.66
C ALA A 83 -3.59 -18.97 -1.92
N ASP A 84 -2.29 -18.73 -2.08
CA ASP A 84 -1.29 -19.79 -2.28
C ASP A 84 -1.18 -20.71 -1.05
N TYR A 85 -1.15 -20.12 0.16
CA TYR A 85 -1.16 -20.90 1.40
C TYR A 85 -2.44 -21.71 1.59
N ASP A 86 -3.60 -21.17 1.22
CA ASP A 86 -4.87 -21.89 1.27
C ASP A 86 -4.88 -23.09 0.31
N SER A 87 -4.41 -22.88 -0.92
CA SER A 87 -4.27 -23.92 -1.94
C SER A 87 -3.32 -25.03 -1.49
N ALA A 88 -2.16 -24.66 -0.95
CA ALA A 88 -1.20 -25.62 -0.40
C ALA A 88 -1.78 -26.41 0.76
N GLY A 89 -2.51 -25.75 1.67
CA GLY A 89 -3.21 -26.39 2.79
C GLY A 89 -4.26 -27.39 2.34
N ARG A 90 -5.09 -27.04 1.35
CA ARG A 90 -6.09 -27.97 0.76
C ARG A 90 -5.43 -29.17 0.10
N ARG A 91 -4.34 -28.95 -0.65
CA ARG A 91 -3.59 -30.04 -1.29
C ARG A 91 -2.95 -30.97 -0.26
N ALA A 92 -2.38 -30.44 0.81
CA ALA A 92 -1.84 -31.24 1.91
C ALA A 92 -2.94 -32.09 2.57
N ALA A 93 -4.12 -31.50 2.84
CA ALA A 93 -5.26 -32.21 3.42
C ALA A 93 -5.78 -33.35 2.53
N GLN A 94 -5.69 -33.24 1.21
CA GLN A 94 -6.06 -34.30 0.27
C GLN A 94 -5.07 -35.48 0.25
N LEU A 95 -3.80 -35.22 0.56
CA LEU A 95 -2.73 -36.23 0.55
C LEU A 95 -2.59 -36.96 1.88
N LEU A 96 -3.13 -36.40 2.96
CA LEU A 96 -3.10 -37.03 4.28
C LEU A 96 -4.18 -38.12 4.38
N PRO A 97 -3.83 -39.33 4.87
CA PRO A 97 -4.81 -40.39 5.07
C PRO A 97 -5.87 -39.94 6.09
N ARG A 98 -7.14 -40.23 5.78
CA ARG A 98 -8.24 -40.05 6.73
C ARG A 98 -8.12 -41.13 7.81
N VAL A 99 -7.62 -40.74 8.98
CA VAL A 99 -7.72 -41.53 10.21
C VAL A 99 -9.10 -41.36 10.84
#